data_AF-A0A2H3IZP9-F1
#
_entry.id   AF-A0A2H3IZP9-F1
#
_cell.length_a   1.000
_cell.length_b   1.000
_cell.length_c   1.000
_cell.angle_alpha   90.00
_cell.angle_beta   90.00
_cell.angle_gamma   90.00
#
_symmetry.space_group_name_H-M   'P 1'
#
loop_
_entity.id
_entity.type
_entity.pdbx_description
1 polymer ?
#
loop_
_entity_poly.entity_id
_entity_poly.type
_entity_poly.pdbx_seq_one_letter_code
_entity_poly.pdbx_strand_id
1 'polypeptide(L)'
;CIISLALQSWKMLMSTNRFLIFLDGYGIFMGPTIAIMIVNYRVMCRGILRIMDTYSSKPGMTYMYFHGFNVNACFTYICGMMLPFVGFMGTFGVSVPANTTKIDGIGWYVSTVTTGVVYLVMCRIFPL
;
A
#
# COMPACT_ATOMS: atom_id res chain seq x y z
N CYS A 1 -22.66 5.58 -8.55
CA CYS A 1 -23.60 6.64 -8.10
C CYS A 1 -24.35 6.27 -6.82
N ILE A 2 -25.03 5.12 -6.72
CA ILE A 2 -25.79 4.73 -5.50
C ILE A 2 -24.87 4.49 -4.29
N ILE A 3 -23.77 3.76 -4.48
CA ILE A 3 -22.80 3.44 -3.40
C ILE A 3 -22.23 4.73 -2.78
N SER A 4 -21.90 5.72 -3.60
CA SER A 4 -21.34 7.01 -3.15
C SER A 4 -22.35 7.81 -2.30
N LEU A 5 -23.65 7.74 -2.62
CA LEU A 5 -24.70 8.36 -1.81
C LEU A 5 -24.85 7.66 -0.44
N ALA A 6 -24.73 6.33 -0.41
CA ALA A 6 -24.77 5.55 0.83
C ALA A 6 -23.56 5.82 1.76
N LEU A 7 -22.37 6.02 1.19
CA LEU A 7 -21.15 6.39 1.93
C LEU A 7 -21.21 7.79 2.52
N GLN A 8 -22.11 8.65 2.04
CA GLN A 8 -22.38 9.96 2.61
C GLN A 8 -21.11 10.84 2.77
N SER A 9 -20.39 11.04 1.66
CA SER A 9 -19.09 11.75 1.63
C SER A 9 -19.13 13.15 2.24
N TRP A 10 -20.29 13.83 2.23
CA TRP A 10 -20.43 15.17 2.82
C TRP A 10 -20.24 15.20 4.34
N LYS A 11 -20.42 14.09 5.06
CA LYS A 11 -20.15 14.03 6.51
C LYS A 11 -18.68 14.23 6.86
N MET A 12 -17.75 13.82 6.00
CA MET A 12 -16.32 14.02 6.22
C MET A 12 -15.89 15.45 5.87
N LEU A 13 -16.59 16.10 4.92
CA LEU A 13 -16.35 17.49 4.53
C LEU A 13 -16.84 18.51 5.57
N MET A 14 -17.78 18.13 6.46
CA MET A 14 -18.28 19.02 7.51
C MET A 14 -17.23 19.38 8.58
N SER A 15 -16.10 18.68 8.65
CA SER A 15 -15.05 18.94 9.62
C SER A 15 -13.67 18.83 8.98
N THR A 16 -12.96 19.96 8.91
CA THR A 16 -11.60 20.03 8.37
C THR A 16 -10.65 19.03 9.03
N ASN A 17 -10.77 18.84 10.35
CA ASN A 17 -9.91 17.92 11.09
C ASN A 17 -10.13 16.45 10.66
N ARG A 18 -11.40 16.02 10.52
CA ARG A 18 -11.73 14.67 10.05
C ARG A 18 -11.28 14.41 8.63
N PHE A 19 -11.36 15.44 7.77
CA PHE A 19 -10.86 15.34 6.41
C PHE A 19 -9.34 15.18 6.35
N LEU A 20 -8.60 15.92 7.18
CA LEU A 20 -7.14 15.81 7.25
C LEU A 20 -6.69 14.43 7.76
N ILE A 21 -7.32 13.90 8.82
CA ILE A 21 -7.04 12.54 9.31
C ILE A 21 -7.25 11.48 8.22
N PHE A 22 -8.29 11.63 7.39
CA PHE A 22 -8.52 10.73 6.28
C PHE A 22 -7.44 10.81 5.20
N LEU A 23 -7.03 12.02 4.81
CA LEU A 23 -5.96 12.21 3.83
C LEU A 23 -4.62 11.65 4.31
N ASP A 24 -4.34 11.83 5.59
CA ASP A 24 -3.13 11.31 6.24
C ASP A 24 -3.13 9.76 6.22
N GLY A 25 -4.22 9.14 6.66
CA GLY A 25 -4.41 7.69 6.58
C GLY A 25 -4.33 7.17 5.14
N TYR A 26 -4.96 7.86 4.17
CA TYR A 26 -4.90 7.49 2.75
C TYR A 26 -3.45 7.40 2.25
N GLY A 27 -2.59 8.31 2.69
CA GLY A 27 -1.18 8.29 2.35
C GLY A 27 -0.46 7.02 2.80
N ILE A 28 -0.77 6.55 4.00
CA ILE A 28 -0.20 5.31 4.56
C ILE A 28 -0.56 4.09 3.72
N PHE A 29 -1.79 4.02 3.21
CA PHE A 29 -2.26 2.88 2.40
C PHE A 29 -1.80 2.93 0.94
N MET A 30 -1.66 4.12 0.37
CA MET A 30 -1.29 4.30 -1.04
C MET A 30 0.22 4.22 -1.28
N GLY A 31 1.04 4.67 -0.31
CA GLY A 31 2.49 4.63 -0.42
C GLY A 31 3.05 3.24 -0.76
N PRO A 32 2.69 2.17 -0.02
CA PRO A 32 3.11 0.80 -0.30
C PRO A 32 2.71 0.32 -1.70
N THR A 33 1.48 0.64 -2.15
CA THR A 33 1.00 0.26 -3.48
C THR A 33 1.88 0.86 -4.58
N ILE A 34 2.17 2.16 -4.48
CA ILE A 34 3.03 2.85 -5.44
C ILE A 34 4.45 2.28 -5.41
N ALA A 35 4.99 1.98 -4.23
CA ALA A 35 6.31 1.36 -4.09
C ALA A 35 6.39 0.01 -4.82
N ILE A 36 5.42 -0.88 -4.61
CA ILE A 36 5.36 -2.19 -5.28
C ILE A 36 5.27 -2.00 -6.80
N MET A 37 4.42 -1.11 -7.28
CA MET A 37 4.28 -0.83 -8.71
C MET A 37 5.58 -0.32 -9.33
N ILE A 38 6.25 0.64 -8.68
CA ILE A 38 7.53 1.19 -9.15
C ILE A 38 8.59 0.11 -9.20
N VAL A 39 8.75 -0.67 -8.12
CA VAL A 39 9.76 -1.72 -8.04
C VAL A 39 9.49 -2.81 -9.08
N ASN A 40 8.24 -3.27 -9.18
CA ASN A 40 7.87 -4.31 -10.13
C ASN A 40 8.15 -3.85 -11.57
N TYR A 41 7.73 -2.63 -11.90
CA TYR A 41 7.93 -2.11 -13.25
C TYR A 41 9.41 -1.84 -13.58
N ARG A 42 10.14 -1.14 -12.70
CA ARG A 42 11.51 -0.68 -12.99
C ARG A 42 12.57 -1.75 -12.78
N VAL A 43 12.43 -2.57 -11.74
CA VAL A 43 13.49 -3.53 -11.35
C VAL A 43 13.18 -4.93 -11.84
N MET A 44 11.97 -5.44 -11.61
CA MET A 44 11.61 -6.81 -11.99
C MET A 44 11.36 -6.94 -13.49
N CYS A 45 10.48 -6.09 -14.04
CA CYS A 45 10.12 -6.09 -15.45
C CYS A 45 11.11 -5.30 -16.32
N ARG A 46 12.06 -4.56 -15.73
CA ARG A 46 13.01 -3.68 -16.43
C ARG A 46 12.35 -2.74 -17.46
N GLY A 47 11.13 -2.30 -17.16
CA GLY A 47 10.32 -1.42 -18.01
C GLY A 47 9.49 -2.12 -19.08
N ILE A 48 9.57 -3.45 -19.23
CA ILE A 48 8.87 -4.22 -20.26
C ILE A 48 7.75 -5.06 -19.65
N LEU A 49 6.50 -4.71 -19.95
CA LEU A 49 5.32 -5.47 -19.53
C LEU A 49 4.76 -6.28 -20.70
N ARG A 50 4.56 -7.58 -20.50
CA ARG A 50 3.84 -8.45 -21.43
C ARG A 50 2.33 -8.21 -21.34
N ILE A 51 1.81 -7.31 -22.17
CA ILE A 51 0.39 -6.89 -22.14
C ILE A 51 -0.56 -8.08 -22.34
N MET A 52 -0.24 -9.01 -23.25
CA MET A 52 -1.11 -10.15 -23.52
C MET A 52 -1.26 -11.08 -22.31
N ASP A 53 -0.20 -11.23 -21.51
CA ASP A 53 -0.20 -12.07 -20.31
C ASP A 53 -1.06 -11.44 -19.20
N THR A 54 -1.13 -10.11 -19.11
CA THR A 54 -2.01 -9.41 -18.15
C THR A 54 -3.50 -9.59 -18.44
N TYR A 55 -3.89 -9.93 -19.66
CA TYR A 55 -5.29 -10.20 -20.04
C TYR A 55 -5.64 -11.69 -20.01
N SER A 56 -4.77 -12.55 -19.46
CA SER A 56 -4.99 -14.00 -19.48
C SER A 56 -4.89 -14.63 -18.10
N SER A 57 -5.90 -15.42 -17.76
CA SER A 57 -5.96 -16.22 -16.53
C SER A 57 -5.65 -17.71 -16.79
N LYS A 58 -4.83 -18.03 -17.80
CA LYS A 58 -4.40 -19.41 -18.08
C LYS A 58 -3.32 -19.86 -17.09
N PRO A 59 -3.42 -21.07 -16.50
CA PRO A 59 -2.37 -21.60 -15.62
C PRO A 59 -0.98 -21.52 -16.28
N GLY A 60 0.01 -21.00 -15.56
CA GLY A 60 1.37 -20.82 -16.07
C GLY A 60 1.64 -19.47 -16.76
N MET A 61 0.66 -18.56 -16.84
CA MET A 61 0.93 -17.19 -17.30
C MET A 61 1.88 -16.45 -16.35
N THR A 62 2.71 -15.57 -16.93
CA THR A 62 3.78 -14.85 -16.24
C THR A 62 3.34 -14.11 -14.98
N TYR A 63 2.10 -13.61 -14.93
CA TYR A 63 1.56 -12.85 -13.78
C TYR A 63 0.55 -13.63 -12.95
N MET A 64 0.42 -14.94 -13.16
CA MET A 64 -0.47 -15.77 -12.36
C MET A 64 0.10 -15.99 -10.95
N TYR A 65 1.43 -16.01 -10.76
CA TYR A 65 2.03 -16.28 -9.44
C TYR A 65 1.37 -17.50 -8.75
N PHE A 66 0.96 -17.37 -7.49
CA PHE A 66 0.18 -18.38 -6.77
C PHE A 66 -1.32 -18.20 -7.05
N HIS A 67 -1.84 -18.83 -8.11
CA HIS A 67 -3.27 -18.84 -8.47
C HIS A 67 -3.92 -17.45 -8.63
N GLY A 68 -3.16 -16.48 -9.15
CA GLY A 68 -3.55 -15.08 -9.33
C GLY A 68 -2.99 -14.14 -8.26
N PHE A 69 -2.35 -14.66 -7.21
CA PHE A 69 -1.86 -13.86 -6.08
C PHE A 69 -0.33 -13.80 -6.00
N ASN A 70 0.19 -12.57 -5.99
CA ASN A 70 1.57 -12.31 -5.64
C ASN A 70 1.69 -12.20 -4.11
N VAL A 71 2.04 -13.32 -3.47
CA VAL A 71 2.17 -13.43 -2.01
C VAL A 71 3.25 -12.48 -1.48
N ASN A 72 4.36 -12.30 -2.21
CA ASN A 72 5.42 -11.37 -1.83
C ASN A 72 4.88 -9.94 -1.76
N ALA A 73 4.15 -9.49 -2.78
CA ALA A 73 3.56 -8.15 -2.81
C ALA A 73 2.60 -7.93 -1.63
N CYS A 74 1.69 -8.88 -1.37
CA CYS A 74 0.76 -8.81 -0.24
C CYS A 74 1.48 -8.72 1.11
N PHE A 75 2.49 -9.56 1.33
CA PHE A 75 3.26 -9.54 2.57
C PHE A 75 3.99 -8.20 2.76
N THR A 76 4.69 -7.74 1.72
CA THR A 76 5.45 -6.49 1.79
C THR A 76 4.59 -5.27 2.00
N TYR A 77 3.38 -5.26 1.42
CA TYR A 77 2.39 -4.20 1.61
C TYR A 77 2.02 -4.05 3.09
N ILE A 78 1.69 -5.17 3.75
CA ILE A 78 1.33 -5.18 5.17
C ILE A 78 2.52 -4.74 6.02
N CYS A 79 3.73 -5.24 5.74
CA CYS A 79 4.93 -4.86 6.48
C CYS A 79 5.22 -3.36 6.43
N GLY A 80 5.13 -2.74 5.25
CA GLY A 80 5.39 -1.30 5.12
C GLY A 80 4.28 -0.42 5.67
N MET A 81 3.01 -0.85 5.55
CA MET A 81 1.86 -0.14 6.08
C MET A 81 1.84 -0.12 7.62
N MET A 82 2.19 -1.24 8.26
CA MET A 82 2.06 -1.39 9.72
C MET A 82 2.90 -0.38 10.52
N LEU A 83 4.04 0.07 9.99
CA LEU A 83 4.94 1.00 10.68
C LEU A 83 4.27 2.34 11.04
N PRO A 84 3.78 3.14 10.07
CA PRO A 84 3.03 4.35 10.39
C PRO A 84 1.61 4.07 10.88
N PHE A 85 1.00 2.95 10.50
CA PHE A 85 -0.37 2.62 10.92
C PHE A 85 -0.54 2.55 12.44
N VAL A 86 0.47 2.07 13.18
CA VAL A 86 0.44 2.08 14.65
C VAL A 86 0.32 3.51 15.18
N GLY A 87 1.08 4.47 14.61
CA GLY A 87 1.00 5.88 14.97
C GLY A 87 -0.35 6.51 14.62
N PHE A 88 -0.88 6.17 13.44
CA PHE A 88 -2.18 6.62 12.94
C PHE A 88 -3.32 6.27 13.89
N MET A 89 -3.28 5.09 14.55
CA MET A 89 -4.28 4.70 15.54
C MET A 89 -4.43 5.69 16.71
N GLY A 90 -3.38 6.48 16.99
CA GLY A 90 -3.42 7.54 18.00
C GLY A 90 -4.40 8.65 17.68
N THR A 91 -4.67 8.91 16.39
CA THR A 91 -5.67 9.91 15.96
C THR A 91 -7.10 9.54 16.35
N PHE A 92 -7.36 8.26 16.65
CA PHE A 92 -8.66 7.75 17.11
C PHE A 92 -8.77 7.62 18.64
N GLY A 93 -7.78 8.10 19.39
CA GLY A 93 -7.78 8.07 20.86
C GLY A 93 -7.21 6.78 21.48
N VAL A 94 -6.51 5.95 20.69
CA VAL A 94 -5.74 4.81 21.21
C VAL A 94 -4.44 5.33 21.82
N SER A 95 -4.05 4.80 22.99
CA SER A 95 -2.76 5.12 23.59
C SER A 95 -1.63 4.53 22.75
N VAL A 96 -0.75 5.39 22.22
CA VAL A 96 0.40 5.00 21.41
C VAL A 96 1.66 5.73 21.91
N PRO A 97 2.86 5.13 21.77
CA PRO A 97 4.11 5.79 22.14
C PRO A 97 4.33 7.10 21.35
N ALA A 98 4.92 8.11 21.99
CA ALA A 98 5.19 9.40 21.34
C ALA A 98 6.06 9.29 20.07
N ASN A 99 6.90 8.25 19.98
CA ASN A 99 7.74 8.01 18.81
C ASN A 99 6.94 7.56 17.58
N THR A 100 5.87 6.76 17.76
CA THR A 100 5.05 6.29 16.64
C THR A 100 4.22 7.41 16.03
N THR A 101 3.80 8.40 16.83
CA THR A 101 3.12 9.60 16.33
C THR A 101 4.03 10.46 15.42
N LYS A 102 5.35 10.47 15.67
CA LYS A 102 6.29 11.15 14.77
C LYS A 102 6.48 10.41 13.45
N ILE A 103 6.44 9.08 13.47
CA ILE A 103 6.53 8.23 12.28
C ILE A 103 5.29 8.41 11.40
N ASP A 104 4.11 8.55 12.02
CA ASP A 104 2.84 8.83 11.35
C ASP A 104 2.89 10.10 10.49
N GLY A 105 3.44 11.19 11.02
CA GLY A 105 3.56 12.46 10.29
C GLY A 105 4.44 12.41 9.02
N ILE A 106 5.27 11.37 8.87
CA ILE A 106 6.04 11.08 7.64
C ILE A 106 5.62 9.73 7.02
N GLY A 107 4.42 9.27 7.34
CA GLY A 107 3.96 7.92 7.10
C GLY A 107 3.97 7.52 5.64
N TRP A 108 3.65 8.44 4.73
CA TRP A 108 3.78 8.26 3.28
C TRP A 108 5.18 7.78 2.88
N TYR A 109 6.22 8.47 3.34
CA TYR A 109 7.60 8.18 2.95
C TYR A 109 8.08 6.88 3.58
N VAL A 110 7.77 6.68 4.87
CA VAL A 110 8.16 5.48 5.61
C VAL A 110 7.53 4.23 5.01
N SER A 111 6.22 4.26 4.74
CA SER A 111 5.51 3.13 4.16
C SER A 111 6.00 2.81 2.73
N THR A 112 6.22 3.84 1.91
CA THR A 112 6.70 3.70 0.54
C THR A 112 8.12 3.10 0.49
N VAL A 113 9.07 3.69 1.22
CA VAL A 113 10.48 3.25 1.19
C VAL A 113 10.61 1.85 1.78
N THR A 114 9.97 1.59 2.92
CA THR A 114 10.04 0.28 3.57
C THR A 114 9.45 -0.81 2.67
N THR A 115 8.26 -0.58 2.10
CA THR A 115 7.65 -1.54 1.18
C THR A 115 8.54 -1.80 -0.04
N GLY A 116 9.09 -0.75 -0.64
CA GLY A 116 9.97 -0.87 -1.80
C GLY A 116 11.22 -1.71 -1.52
N VAL A 117 11.90 -1.45 -0.40
CA VAL A 117 13.10 -2.21 0.02
C VAL A 117 12.75 -3.65 0.34
N VAL A 118 11.70 -3.89 1.14
CA VAL A 118 11.30 -5.25 1.52
C VAL A 118 10.86 -6.04 0.29
N TYR A 119 10.09 -5.44 -0.63
CA TYR A 119 9.64 -6.11 -1.86
C TYR A 119 10.81 -6.45 -2.78
N LEU A 120 11.78 -5.54 -2.93
CA LEU A 120 13.02 -5.82 -3.67
C LEU A 120 13.78 -7.02 -3.11
N VAL A 121 14.01 -7.02 -1.79
CA VAL A 121 14.75 -8.10 -1.12
C VAL A 121 13.98 -9.42 -1.24
N MET A 122 12.67 -9.40 -0.99
CA MET A 122 11.84 -10.60 -1.02
C MET A 122 11.77 -11.21 -2.42
N CYS A 123 11.58 -10.40 -3.46
CA CYS A 123 11.62 -10.87 -4.85
C CYS A 123 13.00 -11.35 -5.30
N ARG A 124 14.09 -10.89 -4.68
CA ARG A 124 15.46 -11.35 -4.97
C ARG A 124 15.74 -12.72 -4.34
N ILE A 125 15.24 -12.95 -3.13
CA ILE A 125 15.43 -14.22 -2.39
C ILE A 125 14.47 -15.30 -2.91
N PHE A 126 13.21 -14.93 -3.10
CA PHE A 126 12.14 -15.83 -3.55
C PHE A 126 11.50 -15.28 -4.83
N PRO A 127 12.06 -15.57 -6.01
CA PRO A 127 11.42 -15.24 -7.27
C PRO A 127 10.17 -16.11 -7.44
N LEU A 128 9.00 -15.47 -7.38
CA LEU A 128 7.67 -16.04 -7.65
C LEU A 128 7.20 -15.65 -9.05
#